data_AF-A0A4R2D369-F1
#
_entry.id   AF-A0A4R2D369-F1
#
_cell.length_a   1.000
_cell.length_b   1.000
_cell.length_c   1.000
_cell.angle_alpha   90.00
_cell.angle_beta   90.00
_cell.angle_gamma   90.00
#
_symmetry.space_group_name_H-M   'P 1'
#
loop_
_entity.id
_entity.type
_entity.pdbx_description
1 polymer ?
#
loop_
_entity_poly.entity_id
_entity_poly.type
_entity_poly.pdbx_seq_one_letter_code
_entity_poly.pdbx_strand_id
1 'polypeptide(L)'
;MAYAGYLVRLRASEGNSPDYISAFLNSRYGKAVLRGMCKSIVGMANINAREVQAIRIPKAPSATQMQFEQRVAAVESNKARHRTALAELDALFASLQSRAFRGEL
;
A
#
# COMPACT_ATOMS: atom_id res chain seq x y z
N MET A 1 -3.61 7.68 20.75
CA MET A 1 -4.53 7.52 19.61
C MET A 1 -5.20 6.17 19.72
N ALA A 2 -6.52 6.14 19.99
CA ALA A 2 -7.30 4.91 20.01
C ALA A 2 -7.75 4.60 18.58
N TYR A 3 -7.44 3.40 18.10
CA TYR A 3 -8.01 2.88 16.86
C TYR A 3 -9.37 2.28 17.20
N ALA A 4 -10.38 2.50 16.36
CA ALA A 4 -11.67 1.82 16.51
C ALA A 4 -11.49 0.29 16.51
N GLY A 5 -12.42 -0.46 17.11
CA GLY A 5 -12.29 -1.90 17.40
C GLY A 5 -12.10 -2.85 16.21
N TYR A 6 -11.93 -2.34 14.99
CA TYR A 6 -11.75 -3.08 13.74
C TYR A 6 -10.37 -2.88 13.09
N LEU A 7 -9.45 -2.14 13.73
CA LEU A 7 -8.09 -1.93 13.22
C LEU A 7 -7.03 -2.53 14.14
N VAL A 8 -6.08 -3.24 13.53
CA VAL A 8 -4.86 -3.70 14.20
C VAL A 8 -3.68 -2.94 13.62
N ARG A 9 -2.92 -2.26 14.48
CA ARG A 9 -1.65 -1.65 14.11
C ARG A 9 -0.50 -2.60 14.44
N LEU A 10 0.27 -2.95 13.42
CA LEU A 10 1.52 -3.67 13.58
C LEU A 10 2.69 -2.68 13.68
N ARG A 11 3.69 -3.02 14.48
CA ARG A 11 4.99 -2.33 14.51
C ARG A 11 6.06 -3.37 14.24
N ALA A 12 6.93 -3.11 13.27
CA ALA A 12 8.08 -3.96 13.02
C ALA A 12 9.04 -3.86 14.21
N SER A 13 9.66 -4.99 14.56
CA SER A 13 10.77 -5.01 15.51
C SER A 13 12.04 -4.44 14.87
N GLU A 14 13.01 -4.08 15.71
CA GLU A 14 14.30 -3.55 15.27
C GLU A 14 14.97 -4.46 14.23
N GLY A 15 15.57 -3.84 13.21
CA GLY A 15 16.20 -4.53 12.09
C GLY A 15 15.24 -5.15 11.06
N ASN A 16 13.93 -4.91 11.17
CA ASN A 16 12.94 -5.36 10.19
C ASN A 16 12.24 -4.16 9.54
N SER A 17 12.13 -4.21 8.22
CA SER A 17 11.47 -3.21 7.39
C SER A 17 9.94 -3.36 7.46
N PRO A 18 9.21 -2.31 7.88
CA PRO A 18 7.74 -2.28 7.79
C PRO A 18 7.23 -2.43 6.35
N ASP A 19 7.94 -1.84 5.38
CA ASP A 19 7.54 -1.87 3.97
C ASP A 19 7.70 -3.26 3.36
N TYR A 20 8.79 -3.95 3.69
CA TYR A 20 8.99 -5.35 3.31
C TYR A 20 7.92 -6.27 3.91
N ILE A 21 7.63 -6.12 5.21
CA ILE A 21 6.58 -6.89 5.90
C ILE A 21 5.21 -6.63 5.25
N SER A 22 4.88 -5.36 5.01
CA SER A 22 3.64 -4.96 4.36
C SER A 22 3.52 -5.54 2.95
N ALA A 23 4.59 -5.48 2.16
CA ALA A 23 4.64 -6.06 0.83
C ALA A 23 4.48 -7.58 0.84
N PHE A 24 5.13 -8.28 1.77
CA PHE A 24 4.98 -9.72 1.92
C PHE A 24 3.54 -10.10 2.27
N LEU A 25 2.91 -9.42 3.22
CA LEU A 25 1.50 -9.67 3.60
C LEU A 25 0.53 -9.37 2.45
N ASN A 26 0.87 -8.44 1.57
CA ASN A 26 0.09 -8.11 0.37
C ASN A 26 0.47 -8.94 -0.88
N SER A 27 1.49 -9.79 -0.80
CA SER A 27 1.81 -10.74 -1.86
C SER A 27 0.69 -11.77 -2.05
N ARG A 28 0.70 -12.47 -3.19
CA ARG A 28 -0.25 -13.56 -3.45
C ARG A 28 -0.24 -14.60 -2.35
N TYR A 29 0.95 -14.95 -1.84
CA TYR A 29 1.10 -15.90 -0.74
C TYR A 29 0.57 -15.32 0.58
N GLY A 30 0.98 -14.11 0.96
CA GLY A 30 0.53 -13.46 2.19
C GLY A 30 -0.99 -13.31 2.25
N LYS A 31 -1.62 -12.92 1.14
CA LYS A 31 -3.09 -12.85 1.03
C LYS A 31 -3.76 -14.22 1.10
N ALA A 32 -3.14 -15.28 0.59
CA ALA A 32 -3.66 -16.64 0.71
C ALA A 32 -3.61 -17.13 2.16
N VAL A 33 -2.50 -16.88 2.87
CA VAL A 33 -2.36 -17.17 4.30
C VAL A 33 -3.40 -16.42 5.12
N LEU A 34 -3.54 -15.11 4.93
CA LEU A 34 -4.54 -14.29 5.63
C LEU A 34 -5.97 -14.81 5.38
N ARG A 35 -6.31 -15.17 4.13
CA ARG A 35 -7.62 -15.74 3.81
C ARG A 35 -7.85 -17.10 4.45
N GLY A 36 -6.83 -17.96 4.52
CA GLY A 36 -6.92 -19.27 5.18
C GLY A 36 -7.05 -19.18 6.70
N MET A 37 -6.53 -18.11 7.31
CA MET A 37 -6.64 -17.85 8.75
C MET A 37 -7.97 -17.19 9.15
N CYS A 38 -8.64 -16.57 8.18
CA CYS A 38 -9.85 -15.80 8.41
C CYS A 38 -10.98 -16.67 8.98
N LYS A 39 -11.56 -16.22 10.08
CA LYS A 39 -12.78 -16.81 10.64
C LYS A 39 -13.98 -15.97 10.23
N SER A 40 -15.05 -16.63 9.79
CA SER A 40 -16.34 -15.97 9.59
C SER A 40 -17.00 -15.79 10.95
N ILE A 41 -17.16 -14.54 11.39
CA ILE A 41 -17.87 -14.19 12.61
C ILE A 41 -18.98 -13.23 12.21
N VAL A 42 -20.24 -13.63 12.38
CA VAL A 42 -21.43 -12.82 12.01
C VAL A 42 -21.35 -12.31 10.56
N GLY A 43 -20.98 -13.18 9.63
CA GLY A 43 -20.89 -12.85 8.20
C GLY A 43 -19.70 -11.94 7.81
N MET A 44 -18.84 -11.57 8.77
CA MET A 44 -17.65 -10.77 8.51
C MET A 44 -16.38 -11.62 8.63
N ALA A 45 -15.45 -11.36 7.72
CA ALA A 45 -14.09 -11.88 7.77
C ALA A 45 -13.32 -11.19 8.91
N ASN A 46 -12.91 -11.95 9.93
CA ASN A 46 -12.16 -11.40 11.06
C ASN A 46 -10.82 -12.11 11.25
N ILE A 47 -9.78 -11.33 11.58
CA ILE A 47 -8.46 -11.78 12.01
C ILE A 47 -8.03 -10.88 13.17
N ASN A 48 -7.73 -11.47 14.32
CA ASN A 48 -7.33 -10.71 15.51
C ASN A 48 -5.80 -10.47 15.56
N ALA A 49 -5.35 -9.59 16.46
CA ALA A 49 -3.94 -9.23 16.58
C ALA A 49 -2.99 -10.40 16.90
N ARG A 50 -3.44 -11.38 17.69
CA ARG A 50 -2.63 -12.57 18.03
C ARG A 50 -2.46 -13.48 16.81
N GLU A 51 -3.51 -13.63 16.02
CA GLU A 51 -3.46 -14.41 14.77
C GLU A 51 -2.50 -13.77 13.77
N VAL A 52 -2.57 -12.45 13.58
CA VAL A 52 -1.64 -11.74 12.68
C VAL A 52 -0.18 -11.89 13.14
N GLN A 53 0.09 -11.84 14.46
CA GLN A 53 1.44 -12.04 15.01
C GLN A 53 2.00 -13.46 14.78
N ALA A 54 1.14 -14.46 14.60
CA ALA A 54 1.54 -15.84 14.35
C ALA A 54 1.93 -16.11 12.88
N ILE A 55 1.71 -15.15 11.97
CA ILE A 55 2.06 -15.30 10.56
C ILE A 55 3.58 -15.41 10.43
N ARG A 56 4.04 -16.50 9.81
CA ARG A 56 5.46 -16.70 9.51
C ARG A 56 5.85 -15.82 8.33
N ILE A 57 6.77 -14.90 8.57
CA ILE A 57 7.34 -14.01 7.56
C ILE A 57 8.79 -14.45 7.26
N PRO A 58 9.20 -14.54 5.98
CA PRO A 58 10.58 -14.85 5.64
C PRO A 58 11.53 -13.78 6.18
N LYS A 59 12.50 -14.22 6.98
CA LYS A 59 13.54 -13.36 7.55
C LYS A 59 14.60 -13.05 6.48
N ALA A 60 14.34 -12.03 5.67
CA ALA A 60 15.30 -11.57 4.67
C ALA A 60 16.49 -10.84 5.32
N PRO A 61 17.72 -10.96 4.77
CA PRO A 61 18.85 -10.14 5.20
C PRO A 61 18.55 -8.64 5.12
N SER A 62 19.11 -7.84 6.02
CA SER A 62 18.90 -6.39 6.07
C SER A 62 19.21 -5.70 4.74
N ALA A 63 20.32 -6.09 4.08
CA ALA A 63 20.69 -5.57 2.77
C ALA A 63 19.61 -5.80 1.71
N THR A 64 18.97 -6.96 1.70
CA THR A 64 17.87 -7.28 0.78
C THR A 64 16.63 -6.46 1.08
N GLN A 65 16.31 -6.26 2.36
CA GLN A 65 15.20 -5.40 2.78
C GLN A 65 15.43 -3.95 2.33
N MET A 66 16.64 -3.41 2.51
CA MET A 66 16.99 -2.06 2.04
C MET A 66 16.90 -1.92 0.52
N GLN A 67 17.39 -2.91 -0.23
CA GLN A 67 17.27 -2.89 -1.70
C GLN A 67 15.81 -2.91 -2.14
N PHE A 68 14.96 -3.68 -1.44
CA PHE A 68 13.53 -3.69 -1.70
C PHE A 68 12.90 -2.31 -1.45
N GLU A 69 13.17 -1.70 -0.30
CA GLU A 69 12.69 -0.36 0.05
C GLU A 69 13.08 0.70 -0.98
N GLN A 70 14.36 0.70 -1.40
CA GLN A 70 14.84 1.64 -2.43
C GLN A 70 14.07 1.50 -3.74
N ARG A 71 13.80 0.27 -4.17
CA ARG A 71 13.03 0.01 -5.40
C ARG A 71 11.58 0.46 -5.26
N VAL A 72 10.94 0.18 -4.11
CA VAL A 72 9.57 0.62 -3.84
C VAL A 72 9.50 2.15 -3.84
N ALA A 73 10.43 2.83 -3.15
CA ALA A 73 10.49 4.29 -3.10
C ALA A 73 10.64 4.91 -4.49
N ALA A 74 11.49 4.34 -5.35
CA ALA A 74 11.64 4.80 -6.73
C ALA A 74 10.35 4.64 -7.55
N VAL A 75 9.66 3.51 -7.41
CA VAL A 75 8.38 3.26 -8.08
C VAL A 75 7.29 4.21 -7.60
N GLU A 76 7.18 4.43 -6.29
CA GLU A 76 6.19 5.36 -5.73
C GLU A 76 6.47 6.81 -6.14
N SER A 77 7.73 7.22 -6.21
CA SER A 77 8.13 8.53 -6.74
C SER A 77 7.69 8.71 -8.20
N ASN A 78 7.93 7.70 -9.05
CA ASN A 78 7.50 7.76 -10.45
C ASN A 78 5.98 7.80 -10.59
N LYS A 79 5.24 7.00 -9.80
CA LYS A 79 3.77 7.06 -9.76
C LYS A 79 3.26 8.44 -9.36
N ALA A 80 3.86 9.06 -8.34
CA ALA A 80 3.50 10.40 -7.92
C ALA A 80 3.69 11.42 -9.04
N ARG A 81 4.85 11.40 -9.72
CA ARG A 81 5.13 12.27 -10.87
C ARG A 81 4.12 12.10 -12.00
N HIS A 82 3.78 10.86 -12.35
CA HIS A 82 2.78 10.61 -13.39
C HIS A 82 1.38 11.08 -13.00
N ARG A 83 0.97 10.92 -11.74
CA ARG A 83 -0.32 11.43 -11.25
C ARG A 83 -0.39 12.96 -11.32
N THR A 84 0.70 13.65 -10.96
CA THR A 84 0.79 15.10 -11.09
C THR A 84 0.69 15.53 -12.55
N ALA A 85 1.47 14.91 -13.44
CA ALA A 85 1.44 15.23 -14.87
C ALA A 85 0.05 14.98 -15.50
N LEU A 86 -0.64 13.91 -15.11
CA LEU A 86 -2.01 13.63 -15.57
C LEU A 86 -2.98 14.73 -15.13
N ALA A 87 -2.91 15.16 -13.86
CA ALA A 87 -3.76 16.23 -13.36
C ALA A 87 -3.49 17.58 -14.07
N GLU A 88 -2.23 17.87 -14.39
CA GLU A 88 -1.85 19.06 -15.16
C GLU A 88 -2.37 19.00 -16.61
N LEU A 89 -2.30 17.83 -17.25
CA LEU A 89 -2.86 17.61 -18.59
C LEU A 89 -4.37 17.80 -18.62
N ASP A 90 -5.10 17.25 -17.63
CA ASP A 90 -6.55 17.43 -17.51
C ASP A 90 -6.91 18.92 -17.34
N ALA A 91 -6.17 19.65 -16.51
CA ALA A 91 -6.37 21.09 -16.31
C ALA A 91 -6.08 21.90 -17.59
N LEU A 92 -4.99 21.57 -18.29
CA LEU A 92 -4.64 22.21 -19.56
C LEU A 92 -5.71 21.95 -20.63
N PHE A 93 -6.17 20.70 -20.75
CA PHE A 93 -7.20 20.32 -21.70
C PHE A 93 -8.51 21.10 -21.45
N ALA A 94 -8.95 21.18 -20.19
CA ALA A 94 -10.14 21.96 -19.81
C ALA A 94 -9.97 23.46 -20.15
N SER A 95 -8.78 24.02 -19.91
CA SER A 95 -8.47 25.42 -20.25
C SER A 95 -8.53 25.68 -21.75
N LEU A 96 -7.90 24.83 -22.56
CA LEU A 96 -7.91 24.94 -24.02
C LEU A 96 -9.32 24.78 -24.58
N GLN A 97 -10.09 23.81 -24.10
CA GLN A 97 -11.48 23.62 -24.49
C GLN A 97 -12.31 24.88 -24.21
N SER A 98 -12.17 25.45 -23.01
CA SER A 98 -12.87 26.69 -22.64
C SER A 98 -12.52 27.88 -23.54
N ARG A 99 -11.23 28.03 -23.92
CA ARG A 99 -10.79 29.10 -24.82
C ARG A 99 -11.26 28.89 -26.26
N ALA A 100 -11.22 27.64 -26.75
CA ALA A 100 -11.69 27.27 -28.09
C ALA A 100 -13.16 27.64 -28.30
N PHE A 101 -14.02 27.26 -27.35
CA PHE A 101 -15.46 27.54 -27.46
C PHE A 101 -15.84 29.00 -27.23
N ARG A 102 -14.91 29.82 -26.72
CA ARG A 102 -15.07 31.27 -26.60
C ARG A 102 -14.45 32.06 -27.75
N GLY A 103 -13.75 31.39 -28.69
CA GLY A 103 -13.02 32.07 -29.76
C GLY A 103 -11.77 32.82 -29.28
N GLU A 104 -11.21 32.43 -28.13
CA GLU A 104 -10.01 33.01 -27.50
C GLU A 104 -8.71 32.21 -27.83
N LEU A 105 -8.75 31.44 -28.93
CA LEU A 105 -7.64 30.65 -29.46
C LEU A 105 -7.16 31.22 -30.78
#